data_AF-A0A0D0K3W2-F1
#
_entry.id   AF-A0A0D0K3W2-F1
#
_cell.length_a   1.000
_cell.length_b   1.000
_cell.length_c   1.000
_cell.angle_alpha   90.00
_cell.angle_beta   90.00
_cell.angle_gamma   90.00
#
_symmetry.space_group_name_H-M   'P 1'
#
loop_
_entity.id
_entity.type
_entity.pdbx_description
1 polymer ?
#
loop_
_entity_poly.entity_id
_entity_poly.type
_entity_poly.pdbx_seq_one_letter_code
_entity_poly.pdbx_strand_id
1 'polypeptide(L)'
;MNRIPVQLANAPAPFPPADLPDLSAAGLDTELASISVRAAHGTPLLFARALAAGLAQDPAAATDRDRALDLVSVAAWRSGALGLRVDALDRLEHLDTPEQRLAAAATLGLGVDVLDEFRRRQRKDRFWWPGRADQRGYVLAVGGFRGIGGAWIRPPERVDTLADAGAFAILVAGSWWRLDSDVWGARLSVLSEAPSEVHTRDDGVSIVIGPDTHLAWVHVREQE
;
A
#
# COMPACT_ATOMS: atom_id res chain seq x y z
N MET A 1 -10.08 17.47 -15.61
CA MET A 1 -8.95 16.59 -15.20
C MET A 1 -9.48 15.69 -14.10
N ASN A 2 -9.85 14.45 -14.41
CA ASN A 2 -10.43 13.53 -13.43
C ASN A 2 -9.35 13.20 -12.40
N ARG A 3 -9.52 13.61 -11.14
CA ARG A 3 -8.68 13.14 -10.05
C ARG A 3 -8.97 11.64 -9.88
N ILE A 4 -8.07 10.82 -10.43
CA ILE A 4 -7.98 9.39 -10.11
C ILE A 4 -7.95 9.28 -8.58
N PRO A 5 -8.59 8.28 -7.97
CA PRO A 5 -8.48 8.07 -6.54
C PRO A 5 -7.00 7.95 -6.15
N VAL A 6 -6.50 8.91 -5.35
CA VAL A 6 -5.07 9.01 -5.03
C VAL A 6 -4.82 8.33 -3.68
N GLN A 7 -3.93 7.33 -3.66
CA GLN A 7 -3.29 6.89 -2.42
C GLN A 7 -2.34 8.00 -1.96
N LEU A 8 -2.68 8.73 -0.89
CA LEU A 8 -1.95 9.96 -0.55
C LEU A 8 -0.47 9.73 -0.23
N ALA A 9 -0.15 8.63 0.44
CA ALA A 9 1.22 8.28 0.75
C ALA A 9 2.07 8.02 -0.53
N ASN A 10 1.43 7.79 -1.68
CA ASN A 10 2.06 7.66 -2.99
C ASN A 10 2.03 8.95 -3.82
N ALA A 11 1.19 9.93 -3.47
CA ALA A 11 1.00 11.16 -4.23
C ALA A 11 2.29 11.97 -4.49
N PRO A 12 3.20 12.15 -3.52
CA PRO A 12 4.43 12.89 -3.77
C PRO A 12 5.46 12.07 -4.58
N ALA A 13 5.26 10.76 -4.75
CA ALA A 13 6.15 9.82 -5.44
C ALA A 13 7.64 10.22 -5.32
N PRO A 14 8.24 10.17 -4.12
CA PRO A 14 9.53 10.82 -3.80
C PRO A 14 10.74 10.21 -4.53
N PHE A 15 10.51 9.21 -5.38
CA PHE A 15 11.55 8.46 -6.03
C PHE A 15 11.94 9.10 -7.37
N PRO A 16 13.25 9.24 -7.66
CA PRO A 16 13.69 9.64 -8.97
C PRO A 16 13.22 8.62 -10.03
N PRO A 17 13.08 9.04 -11.30
CA PRO A 17 12.93 8.10 -12.40
C PRO A 17 14.10 7.10 -12.40
N ALA A 18 13.77 5.81 -12.51
CA ALA A 18 14.73 4.73 -12.58
C ALA A 18 14.16 3.59 -13.42
N ASP A 19 15.05 2.89 -14.12
CA ASP A 19 14.74 1.60 -14.74
C ASP A 19 14.70 0.51 -13.67
N LEU A 20 14.18 -0.66 -14.04
CA LEU A 20 14.16 -1.82 -13.18
C LEU A 20 15.60 -2.31 -12.93
N PRO A 21 16.07 -2.37 -11.67
CA PRO A 21 17.42 -2.85 -11.37
C PRO A 21 17.64 -4.30 -11.79
N ASP A 22 18.85 -4.61 -12.26
CA ASP A 22 19.30 -5.98 -12.51
C ASP A 22 19.88 -6.57 -11.21
N LEU A 23 19.29 -7.67 -10.73
CA LEU A 23 19.73 -8.41 -9.55
C LEU A 23 20.13 -9.86 -9.89
N SER A 24 20.47 -10.12 -11.16
CA SER A 24 20.92 -11.44 -11.62
C SER A 24 22.18 -11.93 -10.89
N ALA A 25 23.07 -11.01 -10.50
CA ALA A 25 24.26 -11.33 -9.69
C ALA A 25 23.90 -11.83 -8.27
N ALA A 26 22.75 -11.42 -7.72
CA ALA A 26 22.18 -11.94 -6.48
C ALA A 26 21.27 -13.19 -6.72
N GLY A 27 21.16 -13.64 -7.97
CA GLY A 27 20.33 -14.77 -8.38
C GLY A 27 18.83 -14.49 -8.33
N LEU A 28 18.41 -13.22 -8.44
CA LEU A 28 17.00 -12.82 -8.48
C LEU A 28 16.59 -12.36 -9.88
N ASP A 29 15.39 -12.77 -10.28
CA ASP A 29 14.75 -12.33 -11.51
C ASP A 29 13.81 -11.14 -11.19
N THR A 30 14.29 -9.93 -11.47
CA THR A 30 13.54 -8.70 -11.19
C THR A 30 12.39 -8.47 -12.17
N GLU A 31 12.46 -9.01 -13.38
CA GLU A 31 11.36 -8.96 -14.34
C GLU A 31 10.19 -9.81 -13.84
N LEU A 32 10.47 -11.02 -13.38
CA LEU A 32 9.46 -11.88 -12.76
C LEU A 32 8.88 -11.24 -11.49
N ALA A 33 9.72 -10.60 -10.66
CA ALA A 33 9.24 -9.85 -9.49
C ALA A 33 8.30 -8.71 -9.90
N SER A 34 8.64 -7.95 -10.94
CA SER A 34 7.83 -6.86 -11.49
C SER A 34 6.48 -7.34 -12.05
N ILE A 35 6.47 -8.50 -12.74
CA ILE A 35 5.24 -9.16 -13.20
C ILE A 35 4.38 -9.58 -11.99
N SER A 36 5.00 -10.16 -10.96
CA SER A 36 4.33 -10.58 -9.73
C SER A 36 3.72 -9.40 -8.97
N VAL A 37 4.42 -8.26 -8.91
CA VAL A 37 3.91 -7.00 -8.36
C VAL A 37 2.64 -6.56 -9.09
N ARG A 38 2.63 -6.59 -10.42
CA ARG A 38 1.43 -6.26 -11.22
C ARG A 38 0.29 -7.23 -10.93
N ALA A 39 0.57 -8.53 -10.88
CA ALA A 39 -0.43 -9.55 -10.56
C ALA A 39 -1.01 -9.37 -9.16
N ALA A 40 -0.20 -8.87 -8.21
CA ALA A 40 -0.60 -8.48 -6.87
C ALA A 40 -1.22 -7.07 -6.79
N HIS A 41 -1.55 -6.45 -7.93
CA HIS A 41 -2.14 -5.12 -8.07
C HIS A 41 -1.27 -3.94 -7.60
N GLY A 42 0.03 -4.16 -7.38
CA GLY A 42 0.99 -3.09 -7.20
C GLY A 42 1.35 -2.40 -8.52
N THR A 43 2.13 -1.32 -8.42
CA THR A 43 2.56 -0.51 -9.57
C THR A 43 4.01 -0.85 -9.96
N PRO A 44 4.27 -1.53 -11.09
CA PRO A 44 5.62 -1.92 -11.51
C PRO A 44 6.61 -0.76 -11.62
N LEU A 45 6.16 0.40 -12.09
CA LEU A 45 7.00 1.59 -12.18
C LEU A 45 7.41 2.11 -10.79
N LEU A 46 6.49 2.09 -9.83
CA LEU A 46 6.79 2.49 -8.45
C LEU A 46 7.71 1.47 -7.77
N PHE A 47 7.50 0.18 -8.03
CA PHE A 47 8.37 -0.89 -7.58
C PHE A 47 9.82 -0.69 -8.06
N ALA A 48 10.02 -0.49 -9.37
CA ALA A 48 11.35 -0.25 -9.94
C ALA A 48 12.06 0.95 -9.28
N ARG A 49 11.35 2.07 -9.13
CA ARG A 49 11.88 3.29 -8.52
C ARG A 49 12.21 3.14 -7.03
N ALA A 50 11.33 2.49 -6.26
CA ALA A 50 11.54 2.23 -4.85
C ALA A 50 12.73 1.27 -4.62
N LEU A 51 12.82 0.21 -5.43
CA LEU A 51 13.94 -0.74 -5.37
C LEU A 51 15.27 -0.06 -5.73
N ALA A 52 15.30 0.73 -6.79
CA ALA A 52 16.49 1.47 -7.20
C ALA A 52 16.96 2.46 -6.11
N ALA A 53 16.04 3.13 -5.42
CA ALA A 53 16.36 4.05 -4.33
C ALA A 53 17.04 3.33 -3.14
N GLY A 54 16.57 2.12 -2.79
CA GLY A 54 17.20 1.30 -1.76
C GLY A 54 18.60 0.83 -2.15
N LEU A 55 18.74 0.28 -3.36
CA LEU A 55 20.03 -0.22 -3.87
C LEU A 55 21.09 0.88 -4.00
N ALA A 56 20.67 2.13 -4.23
CA ALA A 56 21.59 3.27 -4.25
C ALA A 56 22.22 3.54 -2.87
N GLN A 57 21.54 3.20 -1.77
CA GLN A 57 22.07 3.33 -0.40
C GLN A 57 22.80 2.06 0.07
N ASP A 58 22.47 0.92 -0.51
CA ASP A 58 23.12 -0.36 -0.23
C ASP A 58 23.49 -1.11 -1.53
N PRO A 59 24.60 -0.72 -2.21
CA PRO A 59 25.02 -1.37 -3.44
C PRO A 59 25.42 -2.84 -3.25
N ALA A 60 25.81 -3.23 -2.03
CA ALA A 60 26.18 -4.62 -1.73
C ALA A 60 24.98 -5.57 -1.85
N ALA A 61 23.75 -5.06 -1.67
CA ALA A 61 22.53 -5.82 -1.93
C ALA A 61 22.39 -6.25 -3.40
N ALA A 62 23.07 -5.61 -4.37
CA ALA A 62 23.00 -6.05 -5.78
C ALA A 62 23.64 -7.43 -6.02
N THR A 63 24.50 -7.89 -5.11
CA THR A 63 25.23 -9.16 -5.21
C THR A 63 24.94 -10.13 -4.07
N ASP A 64 24.18 -9.70 -3.07
CA ASP A 64 23.81 -10.49 -1.91
C ASP A 64 22.31 -10.85 -1.99
N ARG A 65 22.01 -12.15 -2.11
CA ARG A 65 20.65 -12.64 -2.33
C ARG A 65 19.68 -12.21 -1.23
N ASP A 66 20.07 -12.32 0.03
CA ASP A 66 19.14 -12.10 1.14
C ASP A 66 18.85 -10.61 1.30
N ARG A 67 19.89 -9.77 1.20
CA ARG A 67 19.73 -8.31 1.20
C ARG A 67 18.93 -7.81 0.02
N ALA A 68 19.17 -8.39 -1.17
CA ALA A 68 18.40 -8.09 -2.37
C ALA A 68 16.91 -8.42 -2.16
N LEU A 69 16.62 -9.59 -1.60
CA LEU A 69 15.27 -10.07 -1.38
C LEU A 69 14.53 -9.21 -0.35
N ASP A 70 15.22 -8.74 0.68
CA ASP A 70 14.67 -7.78 1.65
C ASP A 70 14.19 -6.50 0.98
N LEU A 71 15.03 -5.86 0.16
CA LEU A 71 14.67 -4.64 -0.56
C LEU A 71 13.57 -4.90 -1.62
N VAL A 72 13.58 -6.05 -2.29
CA VAL A 72 12.52 -6.44 -3.23
C VAL A 72 11.16 -6.55 -2.53
N SER A 73 11.09 -7.23 -1.39
CA SER A 73 9.83 -7.37 -0.64
C SER A 73 9.31 -6.02 -0.15
N VAL A 74 10.19 -5.16 0.39
CA VAL A 74 9.81 -3.81 0.84
C VAL A 74 9.36 -2.94 -0.32
N ALA A 75 10.08 -2.94 -1.44
CA ALA A 75 9.72 -2.19 -2.64
C ALA A 75 8.39 -2.67 -3.23
N ALA A 76 8.15 -3.98 -3.22
CA ALA A 76 6.94 -4.57 -3.75
C ALA A 76 5.72 -4.15 -2.92
N TRP A 77 5.79 -4.25 -1.59
CA TRP A 77 4.75 -3.73 -0.70
C TRP A 77 4.56 -2.21 -0.87
N ARG A 78 5.66 -1.44 -0.89
CA ARG A 78 5.65 0.02 -1.11
C ARG A 78 4.97 0.42 -2.41
N SER A 79 4.98 -0.46 -3.42
CA SER A 79 4.32 -0.25 -4.71
C SER A 79 2.82 -0.56 -4.72
N GLY A 80 2.25 -1.03 -3.59
CA GLY A 80 0.84 -1.35 -3.43
C GLY A 80 0.50 -2.85 -3.45
N ALA A 81 1.49 -3.76 -3.49
CA ALA A 81 1.24 -5.20 -3.43
C ALA A 81 0.87 -5.64 -2.01
N LEU A 82 -0.41 -5.48 -1.63
CA LEU A 82 -0.93 -5.69 -0.27
C LEU A 82 -0.59 -7.06 0.34
N GLY A 83 -0.58 -8.11 -0.48
CA GLY A 83 -0.27 -9.47 -0.04
C GLY A 83 1.14 -9.64 0.52
N LEU A 84 2.06 -8.71 0.21
CA LEU A 84 3.46 -8.75 0.66
C LEU A 84 3.69 -7.95 1.94
N ARG A 85 2.66 -7.31 2.51
CA ARG A 85 2.83 -6.45 3.70
C ARG A 85 3.49 -7.17 4.88
N VAL A 86 3.05 -8.40 5.18
CA VAL A 86 3.56 -9.16 6.34
C VAL A 86 5.04 -9.49 6.15
N ASP A 87 5.40 -10.11 5.02
CA ASP A 87 6.79 -10.44 4.68
C ASP A 87 7.67 -9.17 4.61
N ALA A 88 7.17 -8.08 4.03
CA ALA A 88 7.91 -6.82 3.97
C ALA A 88 8.16 -6.22 5.37
N LEU A 89 7.19 -6.27 6.28
CA LEU A 89 7.36 -5.78 7.65
C LEU A 89 8.32 -6.68 8.43
N ASP A 90 8.20 -8.00 8.31
CA ASP A 90 9.11 -8.94 8.97
C ASP A 90 10.55 -8.70 8.50
N ARG A 91 10.79 -8.53 7.20
CA ARG A 91 12.11 -8.22 6.63
C ARG A 91 12.63 -6.86 7.07
N LEU A 92 11.75 -5.84 7.15
CA LEU A 92 12.12 -4.53 7.66
C LEU A 92 12.72 -4.61 9.06
N GLU A 93 12.23 -5.50 9.93
CA GLU A 93 12.76 -5.67 11.30
C GLU A 93 14.18 -6.24 11.34
N HIS A 94 14.70 -6.82 10.25
CA HIS A 94 16.05 -7.41 10.19
C HIS A 94 17.09 -6.48 9.54
N LEU A 95 16.65 -5.36 8.95
CA LEU A 95 17.52 -4.38 8.30
C LEU A 95 18.08 -3.38 9.32
N ASP A 96 19.15 -3.76 10.01
CA ASP A 96 19.64 -3.05 11.21
C ASP A 96 21.03 -2.44 11.10
N THR A 97 21.86 -2.81 10.11
CA THR A 97 23.10 -2.05 9.89
C THR A 97 22.79 -0.62 9.43
N PRO A 98 23.70 0.36 9.63
CA PRO A 98 23.47 1.73 9.17
C PRO A 98 23.10 1.83 7.69
N GLU A 99 23.76 1.05 6.83
CA GLU A 99 23.52 1.01 5.38
C GLU A 99 22.16 0.37 5.06
N GLN A 100 21.83 -0.74 5.72
CA GLN A 100 20.53 -1.41 5.55
C GLN A 100 19.37 -0.52 6.00
N ARG A 101 19.53 0.23 7.09
CA ARG A 101 18.53 1.19 7.57
C ARG A 101 18.35 2.34 6.58
N LEU A 102 19.43 2.87 6.02
CA LEU A 102 19.35 3.88 4.95
C LEU A 102 18.65 3.33 3.72
N ALA A 103 18.97 2.11 3.28
CA ALA A 103 18.32 1.45 2.15
C ALA A 103 16.83 1.21 2.40
N ALA A 104 16.45 0.70 3.58
CA ALA A 104 15.06 0.50 3.97
C ALA A 104 14.25 1.80 3.93
N ALA A 105 14.79 2.87 4.54
CA ALA A 105 14.16 4.18 4.54
C ALA A 105 14.03 4.74 3.10
N ALA A 106 15.10 4.64 2.31
CA ALA A 106 15.10 5.07 0.91
C ALA A 106 14.10 4.28 0.07
N THR A 107 13.98 2.96 0.24
CA THR A 107 12.98 2.14 -0.45
C THR A 107 11.55 2.53 -0.06
N LEU A 108 11.30 2.87 1.21
CA LEU A 108 9.99 3.35 1.65
C LEU A 108 9.71 4.81 1.23
N GLY A 109 10.72 5.54 0.77
CA GLY A 109 10.62 6.98 0.47
C GLY A 109 10.47 7.83 1.73
N LEU A 110 11.12 7.41 2.82
CA LEU A 110 11.09 8.04 4.14
C LEU A 110 12.47 8.57 4.52
N GLY A 111 12.51 9.50 5.48
CA GLY A 111 13.76 9.83 6.18
C GLY A 111 14.20 8.66 7.08
N VAL A 112 15.50 8.45 7.23
CA VAL A 112 16.02 7.38 8.10
C VAL A 112 15.70 7.62 9.58
N ASP A 113 15.55 8.89 9.97
CA ASP A 113 15.15 9.36 11.30
C ASP A 113 13.72 8.98 11.67
N VAL A 114 12.84 8.77 10.69
CA VAL A 114 11.44 8.36 10.91
C VAL A 114 11.23 6.84 10.77
N LEU A 115 12.26 6.07 10.41
CA LEU A 115 12.14 4.63 10.13
C LEU A 115 11.69 3.83 11.37
N ASP A 116 12.28 4.09 12.54
CA ASP A 116 11.92 3.36 13.76
C ASP A 116 10.47 3.65 14.19
N GLU A 117 10.04 4.89 14.04
CA GLU A 117 8.64 5.26 14.31
C GLU A 117 7.69 4.59 13.31
N PHE A 118 8.07 4.53 12.04
CA PHE A 118 7.30 3.83 11.01
C PHE A 118 7.14 2.35 11.35
N ARG A 119 8.23 1.63 11.68
CA ARG A 119 8.20 0.22 12.11
C ARG A 119 7.26 0.06 13.31
N ARG A 120 7.44 0.88 14.36
CA ARG A 120 6.64 0.84 15.58
C ARG A 120 5.15 1.04 15.32
N ARG A 121 4.77 2.09 14.58
CA ARG A 121 3.37 2.43 14.28
C ARG A 121 2.73 1.42 13.36
N GLN A 122 3.44 0.90 12.35
CA GLN A 122 2.91 -0.11 11.42
C GLN A 122 2.48 -1.43 12.07
N ARG A 123 3.00 -1.76 13.27
CA ARG A 123 2.55 -2.93 14.04
C ARG A 123 1.11 -2.80 14.54
N LYS A 124 0.61 -1.57 14.72
CA LYS A 124 -0.73 -1.28 15.27
C LYS A 124 -1.65 -0.60 14.26
N ASP A 125 -1.07 0.18 13.37
CA ASP A 125 -1.77 1.05 12.44
C ASP A 125 -1.22 0.85 11.03
N ARG A 126 -1.94 0.06 10.24
CA ARG A 126 -1.53 -0.27 8.86
C ARG A 126 -1.60 0.91 7.91
N PHE A 127 -2.28 1.98 8.29
CA PHE A 127 -2.49 3.17 7.49
C PHE A 127 -1.53 4.29 7.91
N TRP A 128 -0.53 4.03 8.75
CA TRP A 128 0.35 5.08 9.25
C TRP A 128 1.48 5.44 8.27
N TRP A 129 1.68 6.74 8.04
CA TRP A 129 2.90 7.33 7.49
C TRP A 129 3.15 8.69 8.14
N PRO A 130 4.40 9.22 8.13
CA PRO A 130 4.74 10.45 8.85
C PRO A 130 3.90 11.68 8.47
N GLY A 131 3.38 11.75 7.24
CA GLY A 131 2.59 12.89 6.74
C GLY A 131 1.07 12.72 6.88
N ARG A 132 0.57 11.68 7.54
CA ARG A 132 -0.88 11.42 7.58
C ARG A 132 -1.66 12.49 8.34
N ALA A 133 -1.13 12.95 9.47
CA ALA A 133 -1.80 13.93 10.32
C ALA A 133 -2.07 15.24 9.55
N ASP A 134 -1.14 15.65 8.68
CA ASP A 134 -1.29 16.82 7.81
C ASP A 134 -2.44 16.66 6.79
N GLN A 135 -2.83 15.41 6.49
CA GLN A 135 -3.94 15.06 5.61
C GLN A 135 -5.25 14.87 6.37
N ARG A 136 -5.30 15.21 7.66
CA ARG A 136 -6.49 15.09 8.53
C ARG A 136 -7.06 13.66 8.50
N GLY A 137 -6.17 12.67 8.50
CA GLY A 137 -6.54 11.26 8.48
C GLY A 137 -7.02 10.72 7.13
N TYR A 138 -7.15 11.55 6.09
CA TYR A 138 -7.48 11.05 4.75
C TYR A 138 -6.33 10.16 4.24
N VAL A 139 -6.66 8.99 3.69
CA VAL A 139 -5.66 8.04 3.16
C VAL A 139 -5.79 7.88 1.66
N LEU A 140 -6.97 7.47 1.21
CA LEU A 140 -7.21 7.09 -0.16
C LEU A 140 -8.70 7.20 -0.50
N ALA A 141 -9.00 7.32 -1.78
CA ALA A 141 -10.32 7.07 -2.32
C ALA A 141 -10.30 5.77 -3.13
N VAL A 142 -11.43 5.07 -3.20
CA VAL A 142 -11.64 3.92 -4.10
C VAL A 142 -12.96 4.05 -4.86
N GLY A 143 -13.15 3.16 -5.84
CA GLY A 143 -14.37 3.04 -6.61
C GLY A 143 -14.26 3.77 -7.95
N GLY A 144 -15.05 4.82 -8.10
CA GLY A 144 -15.18 5.61 -9.31
C GLY A 144 -16.31 5.11 -10.22
N PHE A 145 -16.78 6.00 -11.10
CA PHE A 145 -17.85 5.68 -12.03
C PHE A 145 -17.36 4.75 -13.15
N ARG A 146 -18.07 3.64 -13.37
CA ARG A 146 -17.70 2.61 -14.34
C ARG A 146 -17.63 3.12 -15.77
N GLY A 147 -18.44 4.10 -16.14
CA GLY A 147 -18.41 4.72 -17.47
C GLY A 147 -17.09 5.44 -17.81
N ILE A 148 -16.23 5.70 -16.81
CA ILE A 148 -14.89 6.27 -16.97
C ILE A 148 -13.78 5.36 -16.41
N GLY A 149 -14.06 4.06 -16.29
CA GLY A 149 -13.08 3.06 -15.85
C GLY A 149 -13.04 2.78 -14.35
N GLY A 150 -13.97 3.32 -13.56
CA GLY A 150 -14.12 2.98 -12.13
C GLY A 150 -14.89 1.68 -11.86
N ALA A 151 -15.08 1.36 -10.59
CA ALA A 151 -15.73 0.10 -10.19
C ALA A 151 -17.26 0.11 -10.34
N TRP A 152 -17.92 1.25 -10.19
CA TRP A 152 -19.34 1.28 -9.82
C TRP A 152 -20.23 2.03 -10.80
N ILE A 153 -21.45 1.53 -11.01
CA ILE A 153 -22.48 2.21 -11.82
C ILE A 153 -23.36 3.16 -11.01
N ARG A 154 -23.46 2.93 -9.69
CA ARG A 154 -24.21 3.77 -8.75
C ARG A 154 -23.29 4.18 -7.59
N PRO A 155 -23.63 5.26 -6.88
CA PRO A 155 -23.02 5.58 -5.59
C PRO A 155 -23.07 4.40 -4.62
N PRO A 156 -22.05 4.22 -3.76
CA PRO A 156 -22.08 3.24 -2.69
C PRO A 156 -23.17 3.57 -1.66
N GLU A 157 -23.84 2.53 -1.17
CA GLU A 157 -25.08 2.65 -0.37
C GLU A 157 -24.83 2.34 1.11
N ARG A 158 -23.91 1.43 1.39
CA ARG A 158 -23.57 0.97 2.74
C ARG A 158 -22.13 0.51 2.80
N VAL A 159 -21.51 0.69 3.97
CA VAL A 159 -20.21 0.09 4.29
C VAL A 159 -20.31 -0.65 5.61
N ASP A 160 -19.72 -1.85 5.66
CA ASP A 160 -19.53 -2.64 6.86
C ASP A 160 -18.04 -2.98 7.03
N THR A 161 -17.56 -3.02 8.27
CA THR A 161 -16.18 -3.47 8.57
C THR A 161 -16.14 -4.99 8.66
N LEU A 162 -15.10 -5.59 8.08
CA LEU A 162 -14.87 -7.04 8.07
C LEU A 162 -13.90 -7.47 9.20
N ALA A 163 -13.79 -8.78 9.43
CA ALA A 163 -12.92 -9.34 10.47
C ALA A 163 -11.43 -9.02 10.24
N ASP A 164 -11.02 -9.10 8.97
CA ASP A 164 -9.65 -8.89 8.54
C ASP A 164 -9.28 -7.40 8.70
N ALA A 165 -8.09 -7.14 9.24
CA ALA A 165 -7.61 -5.76 9.41
C ALA A 165 -7.56 -5.04 8.06
N GLY A 166 -8.07 -3.80 8.02
CA GLY A 166 -8.16 -2.96 6.83
C GLY A 166 -9.00 -3.55 5.68
N ALA A 167 -9.94 -4.44 6.00
CA ALA A 167 -10.91 -4.97 5.06
C ALA A 167 -12.33 -4.44 5.36
N PHE A 168 -13.03 -4.04 4.30
CA PHE A 168 -14.37 -3.48 4.36
C PHE A 168 -15.26 -4.08 3.29
N ALA A 169 -16.55 -4.20 3.55
CA ALA A 169 -17.55 -4.56 2.56
C ALA A 169 -18.36 -3.31 2.17
N ILE A 170 -18.52 -3.07 0.88
CA ILE A 170 -19.23 -1.91 0.33
C ILE A 170 -20.39 -2.44 -0.54
N LEU A 171 -21.61 -2.08 -0.19
CA LEU A 171 -22.80 -2.40 -0.98
C LEU A 171 -23.00 -1.34 -2.06
N VAL A 172 -23.09 -1.78 -3.31
CA VAL A 172 -23.32 -0.89 -4.45
C VAL A 172 -24.26 -1.55 -5.45
N ALA A 173 -25.42 -0.94 -5.69
CA ALA A 173 -26.42 -1.43 -6.65
C ALA A 173 -26.80 -2.91 -6.44
N GLY A 174 -26.91 -3.34 -5.18
CA GLY A 174 -27.24 -4.73 -4.82
C GLY A 174 -26.07 -5.72 -4.90
N SER A 175 -24.85 -5.30 -5.23
CA SER A 175 -23.65 -6.13 -5.22
C SER A 175 -22.72 -5.73 -4.09
N TRP A 176 -22.19 -6.72 -3.37
CA TRP A 176 -21.18 -6.50 -2.34
C TRP A 176 -19.77 -6.52 -2.94
N TRP A 177 -18.97 -5.54 -2.54
CA TRP A 177 -17.56 -5.42 -2.89
C TRP A 177 -16.72 -5.49 -1.64
N ARG A 178 -15.62 -6.25 -1.68
CA ARG A 178 -14.59 -6.21 -0.65
C ARG A 178 -13.52 -5.21 -1.04
N LEU A 179 -13.20 -4.32 -0.10
CA LEU A 179 -12.04 -3.43 -0.13
C LEU A 179 -11.00 -3.96 0.84
N ASP A 180 -9.83 -4.34 0.35
CA ASP A 180 -8.62 -4.53 1.16
C ASP A 180 -7.71 -3.32 0.96
N SER A 181 -7.19 -2.72 2.02
CA SER A 181 -6.31 -1.54 1.90
C SER A 181 -5.34 -1.35 3.05
N ASP A 182 -4.24 -0.65 2.77
CA ASP A 182 -3.27 -0.17 3.75
C ASP A 182 -2.71 1.21 3.33
N VAL A 183 -1.59 1.62 3.92
CA VAL A 183 -0.88 2.87 3.60
C VAL A 183 -0.40 2.97 2.15
N TRP A 184 -0.11 1.87 1.45
CA TRP A 184 0.49 1.90 0.11
C TRP A 184 -0.44 1.43 -1.01
N GLY A 185 -1.46 0.63 -0.70
CA GLY A 185 -2.32 0.03 -1.71
C GLY A 185 -3.78 -0.11 -1.30
N ALA A 186 -4.62 -0.34 -2.31
CA ALA A 186 -6.01 -0.71 -2.15
C ALA A 186 -6.42 -1.68 -3.26
N ARG A 187 -7.28 -2.63 -2.94
CA ARG A 187 -7.85 -3.60 -3.87
C ARG A 187 -9.35 -3.69 -3.65
N LEU A 188 -10.11 -3.55 -4.74
CA LEU A 188 -11.53 -3.86 -4.79
C LEU A 188 -11.76 -5.20 -5.50
N SER A 189 -12.55 -6.07 -4.89
CA SER A 189 -13.02 -7.33 -5.48
C SER A 189 -14.53 -7.50 -5.24
N VAL A 190 -15.21 -8.22 -6.12
CA VAL A 190 -16.63 -8.54 -5.93
C VAL A 190 -16.75 -9.71 -4.95
N LEU A 191 -17.65 -9.61 -3.99
CA LEU A 191 -18.02 -10.72 -3.12
C LEU A 191 -19.16 -11.53 -3.75
N SER A 192 -19.07 -12.86 -3.66
CA SER A 192 -20.10 -13.77 -4.15
C SER A 192 -21.36 -13.76 -3.27
N GLU A 193 -21.23 -13.37 -2.01
CA GLU A 193 -22.29 -13.33 -1.02
C GLU A 193 -22.17 -12.10 -0.12
N ALA A 194 -23.25 -11.78 0.58
CA ALA A 194 -23.24 -10.72 1.59
C ALA A 194 -22.32 -11.12 2.76
N PRO A 195 -21.61 -10.15 3.38
CA PRO A 195 -20.80 -10.44 4.56
C PRO A 195 -21.69 -10.98 5.68
N SER A 196 -21.29 -12.14 6.22
CA SER A 196 -22.01 -12.87 7.26
C SER A 196 -21.83 -12.26 8.66
N GLU A 197 -20.73 -11.55 8.89
CA GLU A 197 -20.42 -10.90 10.18
C GLU A 197 -20.05 -9.43 9.97
N VAL A 198 -20.75 -8.55 10.70
CA VAL A 198 -20.41 -7.14 10.81
C VAL A 198 -19.59 -6.97 12.09
N HIS A 199 -18.33 -6.56 11.96
CA HIS A 199 -17.48 -6.31 13.12
C HIS A 199 -17.48 -4.84 13.50
N THR A 200 -17.74 -4.55 14.76
CA THR A 200 -17.51 -3.25 15.38
C THR A 200 -16.10 -3.21 15.98
N ARG A 201 -15.07 -3.36 15.14
CA ARG A 201 -13.70 -3.06 15.57
C ARG A 201 -13.55 -1.53 15.52
N ASP A 202 -13.32 -0.92 16.67
CA ASP A 202 -12.91 0.49 16.71
C ASP A 202 -11.39 0.58 16.55
N ASP A 203 -10.91 0.38 15.33
CA ASP A 203 -9.51 0.60 14.94
C ASP A 203 -9.26 2.04 14.48
N GLY A 204 -10.23 2.94 14.68
CA GLY A 204 -10.17 4.32 14.24
C GLY A 204 -10.31 4.53 12.73
N VAL A 205 -10.53 3.48 11.93
CA VAL A 205 -10.70 3.57 10.48
C VAL A 205 -12.17 3.70 10.12
N SER A 206 -12.47 4.59 9.19
CA SER A 206 -13.82 4.86 8.71
C SER A 206 -13.84 5.00 7.19
N ILE A 207 -14.91 4.51 6.57
CA ILE A 207 -15.16 4.70 5.15
C ILE A 207 -16.31 5.68 5.00
N VAL A 208 -16.03 6.83 4.39
CA VAL A 208 -17.03 7.85 4.09
C VAL A 208 -17.59 7.59 2.70
N ILE A 209 -18.90 7.61 2.57
CA ILE A 209 -19.65 7.46 1.31
C ILE A 209 -20.70 8.56 1.19
N GLY A 210 -21.18 8.83 -0.03
CA GLY A 210 -22.21 9.84 -0.29
C GLY A 210 -23.11 9.46 -1.47
N PRO A 211 -24.35 9.95 -1.53
CA PRO A 211 -25.33 9.59 -2.57
C PRO A 211 -25.06 10.27 -3.93
N ASP A 212 -24.13 11.20 -4.00
CA ASP A 212 -23.80 12.05 -5.16
C ASP A 212 -22.41 11.74 -5.74
N THR A 213 -21.75 10.70 -5.23
CA THR A 213 -20.39 10.32 -5.61
C THR A 213 -20.28 8.82 -5.87
N HIS A 214 -19.44 8.42 -6.81
CA HIS A 214 -19.06 7.01 -7.00
C HIS A 214 -17.78 6.66 -6.23
N LEU A 215 -17.38 7.46 -5.24
CA LEU A 215 -16.19 7.23 -4.44
C LEU A 215 -16.55 6.81 -3.02
N ALA A 216 -15.67 5.98 -2.44
CA ALA A 216 -15.60 5.75 -1.01
C ALA A 216 -14.23 6.21 -0.50
N TRP A 217 -14.20 7.00 0.55
CA TRP A 217 -12.98 7.59 1.10
C TRP A 217 -12.59 6.92 2.41
N VAL A 218 -11.34 6.46 2.50
CA VAL A 218 -10.77 5.90 3.72
C VAL A 218 -10.20 7.04 4.56
N HIS A 219 -10.70 7.16 5.79
CA HIS A 219 -10.22 8.09 6.81
C HIS A 219 -9.83 7.34 8.07
N VAL A 220 -8.72 7.73 8.68
CA VAL A 220 -8.20 7.17 9.92
C VAL A 220 -8.12 8.27 10.96
N ARG A 221 -8.78 8.06 12.10
CA ARG A 221 -8.66 8.96 13.25
C ARG A 221 -7.23 8.88 13.78
N GLU A 222 -6.63 10.03 14.09
CA GLU A 222 -5.35 10.00 14.77
C GLU A 222 -5.53 9.39 16.16
N GLN A 223 -4.69 8.40 16.47
CA GLN A 223 -4.61 7.78 17.78
C GLN A 223 -3.38 8.35 18.49
N GLU A 224 -3.60 8.99 19.64
CA GLU A 224 -2.57 9.56 20.51
C GLU A 224 -1.54 8.50 20.94
#